data_AF-A0A8C2V1N2-F1
#
_entry.id   AF-A0A8C2V1N2-F1
#
_cell.length_a   1.000
_cell.length_b   1.000
_cell.length_c   1.000
_cell.angle_alpha   90.00
_cell.angle_beta   90.00
_cell.angle_gamma   90.00
#
_symmetry.space_group_name_H-M   'P 1'
#
loop_
_entity.id
_entity.type
_entity.pdbx_description
1 polymer ?
#
loop_
_entity_poly.entity_id
_entity_poly.type
_entity_poly.pdbx_seq_one_letter_code
_entity_poly.pdbx_strand_id
1 'polypeptide(L)'
;MEFPDLGKHCSEKTCKQLDFLPLKCDACEQDFCKDHFTYAGHKCPFAFKKDVQVPVCPLCNVPIPIKKGEIPDVVVGEHMDRDCTNHPG
;
A
#
# COMPACT_ATOMS: atom_id res chain seq x y z
N MET A 1 38.41 -11.85 12.46
CA MET A 1 37.83 -10.97 11.43
C MET A 1 36.47 -10.58 11.94
N GLU A 2 36.34 -9.37 12.46
CA GLU A 2 35.07 -8.87 12.99
C GLU A 2 34.32 -8.24 11.81
N PHE A 3 33.07 -8.64 11.59
CA PHE A 3 32.21 -8.09 10.53
C PHE A 3 31.47 -6.88 11.10
N PRO A 4 31.92 -5.64 10.87
CA PRO A 4 31.48 -4.51 11.70
C PRO A 4 30.09 -3.96 11.34
N ASP A 5 29.44 -4.46 10.28
CA ASP A 5 28.23 -3.85 9.71
C ASP A 5 27.23 -4.90 9.16
N LEU A 6 27.16 -6.09 9.76
CA LEU A 6 26.15 -7.07 9.36
C LEU A 6 24.80 -6.72 9.99
N GLY A 7 23.98 -6.00 9.23
CA GLY A 7 22.57 -5.72 9.55
C GLY A 7 22.26 -4.24 9.78
N LYS A 8 20.96 -3.92 9.85
CA LYS A 8 20.47 -2.57 10.17
C LYS A 8 19.55 -2.62 11.37
N HIS A 9 19.55 -1.54 12.15
CA HIS A 9 18.61 -1.39 13.24
C HIS A 9 17.24 -1.02 12.71
N CYS A 10 16.19 -1.53 13.36
CA CYS A 10 14.83 -1.12 13.10
C CYS A 10 14.68 0.40 13.34
N SER A 11 14.05 1.11 12.40
CA SER A 11 13.80 2.56 12.51
C SER A 11 12.64 2.92 13.44
N GLU A 12 11.94 1.92 13.99
CA GLU A 12 10.88 2.13 14.99
C GLU A 12 11.51 2.59 16.30
N LYS A 13 10.95 3.63 16.94
CA LYS A 13 11.57 4.33 18.08
C LYS A 13 11.69 3.46 19.33
N THR A 14 10.77 2.53 19.53
CA THR A 14 10.75 1.61 20.68
C THR A 14 11.53 0.32 20.43
N CYS A 15 11.86 0.03 19.18
CA CYS A 15 12.60 -1.14 18.76
C CYS A 15 14.09 -0.84 18.60
N LYS A 16 14.95 -1.63 19.24
CA LYS A 16 16.41 -1.57 19.06
C LYS A 16 16.97 -2.84 18.42
N GLN A 17 16.12 -3.60 17.73
CA GLN A 17 16.52 -4.85 17.11
C GLN A 17 17.44 -4.57 15.91
N LEU A 18 18.63 -5.18 15.93
CA LEU A 18 19.49 -5.31 14.76
C LEU A 18 19.00 -6.51 13.93
N ASP A 19 18.59 -6.26 12.70
CA ASP A 19 18.15 -7.28 11.76
C ASP A 19 19.16 -7.42 10.62
N PHE A 20 19.56 -8.66 10.33
CA PHE A 20 20.53 -8.98 9.29
C PHE A 20 19.91 -8.93 7.87
N LEU A 21 18.58 -8.92 7.77
CA LEU A 21 17.79 -8.82 6.55
C LEU A 21 16.78 -7.67 6.69
N PRO A 22 17.27 -6.41 6.69
CA PRO A 22 16.39 -5.27 6.88
C PRO A 22 15.32 -5.18 5.80
N LEU A 23 14.09 -4.97 6.25
CA LEU A 23 12.93 -4.80 5.38
C LEU A 23 12.68 -3.31 5.19
N LYS A 24 12.91 -2.84 3.97
CA LYS A 24 12.68 -1.43 3.63
C LYS A 24 11.20 -1.19 3.32
N CYS A 25 10.59 -0.24 4.02
CA CYS A 25 9.23 0.18 3.77
C CYS A 25 9.13 0.94 2.44
N ASP A 26 8.27 0.49 1.53
CA ASP A 26 8.10 1.13 0.21
C ASP A 26 7.40 2.52 0.27
N ALA A 27 6.81 2.89 1.41
CA ALA A 27 6.15 4.20 1.56
C ALA A 27 7.03 5.27 2.19
N CYS A 28 7.79 4.93 3.23
CA CYS A 28 8.66 5.85 3.97
C CYS A 28 10.17 5.61 3.77
N GLU A 29 10.53 4.57 3.01
CA GLU A 29 11.90 4.19 2.64
C GLU A 29 12.85 3.90 3.81
N GLN A 30 12.30 3.68 5.01
CA GLN A 30 13.06 3.30 6.22
C GLN A 30 13.13 1.79 6.39
N ASP A 31 14.19 1.32 7.06
CA ASP A 31 14.45 -0.08 7.36
C ASP A 31 13.81 -0.51 8.69
N PHE A 32 13.15 -1.66 8.68
CA PHE A 32 12.49 -2.24 9.84
C PHE A 32 12.80 -3.73 10.00
N CYS A 33 12.63 -4.26 11.21
CA CYS A 33 12.70 -5.70 11.46
C CYS A 33 11.41 -6.42 11.03
N LYS A 34 11.43 -7.75 11.03
CA LYS A 34 10.28 -8.61 10.68
C LYS A 34 8.97 -8.35 11.44
N ASP A 35 9.04 -7.69 12.59
CA ASP A 35 7.85 -7.39 13.42
C ASP A 35 7.26 -6.01 13.06
N HIS A 36 8.12 -5.04 12.74
CA HIS A 36 7.74 -3.65 12.53
C HIS A 36 7.69 -3.21 11.04
N PHE A 37 7.96 -4.10 10.08
CA PHE A 37 7.94 -3.75 8.65
C PHE A 37 6.55 -3.35 8.12
N THR A 38 5.48 -3.81 8.78
CA THR A 38 4.10 -3.44 8.41
C THR A 38 3.84 -1.97 8.66
N TYR A 39 3.03 -1.31 7.81
CA TYR A 39 2.70 0.11 7.96
C TYR A 39 2.10 0.44 9.34
N ALA A 40 1.30 -0.47 9.91
CA ALA A 40 0.75 -0.32 11.25
C ALA A 40 1.82 -0.47 12.34
N GLY A 41 2.74 -1.44 12.20
CA GLY A 41 3.79 -1.74 13.17
C GLY A 41 4.71 -0.55 13.44
N HIS A 42 5.09 0.21 12.41
CA HIS A 42 5.91 1.42 12.58
C HIS A 42 5.12 2.73 12.47
N LYS A 43 3.78 2.69 12.49
CA LYS A 43 2.90 3.85 12.32
C LYS A 43 3.35 4.75 11.15
N CYS A 44 3.42 4.15 9.96
CA CYS A 44 4.03 4.77 8.80
C CYS A 44 3.39 6.13 8.50
N PRO A 45 4.16 7.23 8.50
CA PRO A 45 3.63 8.55 8.20
C PRO A 45 3.12 8.66 6.75
N PHE A 46 3.55 7.75 5.86
CA PHE A 46 3.18 7.72 4.46
C PHE A 46 2.29 6.52 4.10
N ALA A 47 1.71 5.81 5.07
CA ALA A 47 0.77 4.70 4.83
C ALA A 47 -0.34 5.09 3.85
N PHE A 48 -0.84 6.33 3.96
CA PHE A 48 -1.89 6.88 3.10
C PHE A 48 -1.54 6.88 1.61
N LYS A 49 -0.25 6.90 1.23
CA LYS A 49 0.16 6.83 -0.18
C LYS A 49 -0.16 5.46 -0.82
N LYS A 50 -0.44 4.45 0.00
CA LYS A 50 -0.75 3.08 -0.40
C LYS A 50 -2.20 2.68 -0.13
N ASP A 51 -2.98 3.59 0.43
CA ASP A 51 -4.40 3.40 0.68
C ASP A 51 -5.17 3.59 -0.64
N VAL A 52 -5.04 2.59 -1.53
CA VAL A 52 -5.72 2.58 -2.82
C VAL A 52 -7.15 2.10 -2.58
N GLN A 53 -8.08 3.05 -2.55
CA GLN A 53 -9.50 2.75 -2.49
C GLN A 53 -9.99 2.39 -3.89
N VAL A 54 -10.51 1.17 -4.05
CA VAL A 54 -11.10 0.69 -5.30
C VAL A 54 -12.60 1.03 -5.26
N PRO A 55 -13.11 1.90 -6.15
CA PRO A 55 -14.53 2.18 -6.18
C PRO A 55 -15.30 0.97 -6.68
N VAL A 56 -16.54 0.88 -6.25
CA VAL A 56 -17.47 -0.17 -6.65
C VAL A 56 -18.51 0.46 -7.55
N CYS A 57 -18.86 -0.22 -8.64
CA CYS A 57 -19.98 0.21 -9.47
C CYS A 57 -21.29 0.11 -8.66
N PRO A 58 -22.08 1.18 -8.52
CA PRO A 58 -23.34 1.13 -7.79
C PRO A 58 -24.44 0.31 -8.49
N LEU A 59 -24.29 -0.02 -9.78
CA LEU A 59 -25.29 -0.76 -10.55
C LEU A 59 -25.08 -2.27 -10.48
N CYS A 60 -23.84 -2.73 -10.67
CA CYS A 60 -23.51 -4.17 -10.68
C CYS A 60 -22.78 -4.64 -9.42
N ASN A 61 -22.43 -3.72 -8.51
CA ASN A 61 -21.67 -4.00 -7.28
C ASN A 61 -20.31 -4.69 -7.53
N VAL A 62 -19.73 -4.51 -8.72
CA VAL A 62 -18.41 -5.04 -9.07
C VAL A 62 -17.33 -4.00 -8.74
N PRO A 63 -16.21 -4.39 -8.09
CA PRO A 63 -15.07 -3.50 -7.86
C PRO A 63 -14.39 -3.15 -9.19
N ILE A 64 -14.16 -1.85 -9.43
CA ILE A 64 -13.62 -1.35 -10.68
C ILE A 64 -12.14 -0.97 -10.47
N PRO A 65 -11.18 -1.69 -11.10
CA PRO A 65 -9.76 -1.40 -10.93
C PRO A 65 -9.39 -0.07 -11.58
N ILE A 66 -8.66 0.78 -10.83
CA ILE A 66 -8.20 2.09 -11.28
C ILE A 66 -6.68 2.08 -11.44
N LYS A 67 -6.19 2.66 -12.55
CA LYS A 67 -4.75 2.87 -12.75
C LYS A 67 -4.29 4.16 -12.05
N LYS A 68 -3.03 4.20 -11.63
CA LYS A 68 -2.43 5.37 -10.99
C LYS A 68 -2.53 6.60 -11.91
N GLY A 69 -3.28 7.61 -11.50
CA GLY A 69 -3.50 8.85 -12.26
C GLY A 69 -4.91 9.00 -12.85
N GLU A 70 -5.70 7.94 -12.86
CA GLU A 70 -7.08 7.97 -13.34
C GLU A 70 -8.04 8.49 -12.25
N ILE A 71 -9.10 9.19 -12.67
CA ILE A 71 -10.10 9.75 -11.76
C ILE A 71 -11.18 8.68 -11.49
N PRO A 72 -11.50 8.36 -10.21
CA PRO A 72 -12.45 7.30 -9.89
C PRO A 72 -13.81 7.44 -10.54
N ASP A 73 -14.36 8.64 -10.54
CA ASP A 73 -15.68 8.93 -11.09
C ASP A 73 -15.73 8.68 -12.62
N VAL A 74 -14.67 9.05 -13.34
CA VAL A 74 -14.57 8.85 -14.79
C VAL A 74 -14.49 7.36 -15.14
N VAL A 75 -13.65 6.60 -14.42
CA VAL A 75 -13.51 5.15 -14.66
C VAL A 75 -14.80 4.41 -14.33
N VAL A 76 -15.47 4.80 -13.24
CA VAL A 76 -16.78 4.25 -12.86
C VAL A 76 -17.83 4.57 -13.93
N GLY A 77 -17.85 5.80 -14.45
CA GLY A 77 -18.75 6.22 -15.52
C GLY A 77 -18.50 5.48 -16.84
N GLU A 78 -17.23 5.29 -17.23
CA GLU A 78 -16.89 4.52 -18.43
C GLU A 78 -17.33 3.06 -18.32
N HIS A 79 -17.13 2.44 -17.14
CA HIS A 79 -17.65 1.10 -16.88
C HIS A 79 -19.18 1.05 -16.98
N MET A 80 -19.90 2.03 -16.42
CA MET A 80 -21.37 2.10 -16.51
C MET A 80 -21.86 2.11 -17.96
N ASP A 81 -21.18 2.86 -18.83
CA ASP A 81 -21.56 3.02 -20.23
C ASP A 81 -21.29 1.77 -21.07
N ARG A 82 -20.11 1.15 -20.90
CA ARG A 82 -19.58 0.15 -21.86
C ARG A 82 -19.53 -1.29 -21.36
N ASP A 83 -19.27 -1.48 -20.08
CA ASP A 83 -18.86 -2.78 -19.52
C ASP A 83 -19.78 -3.28 -18.38
N CYS A 84 -20.80 -2.50 -18.02
CA CYS A 84 -21.71 -2.85 -16.94
C CYS A 84 -22.75 -3.88 -17.38
N THR A 85 -22.73 -5.07 -16.77
CA THR A 85 -23.70 -6.14 -17.06
C THR A 85 -25.14 -5.78 -16.69
N ASN A 86 -25.33 -4.83 -15.76
CA ASN A 86 -26.64 -4.34 -15.35
C ASN A 86 -26.97 -2.98 -16.00
N HIS A 87 -26.46 -2.71 -17.21
CA HIS A 87 -26.82 -1.51 -17.97
C HIS A 87 -28.35 -1.41 -18.06
N PRO A 88 -28.99 -0.38 -17.47
CA PRO A 88 -30.41 -0.16 -17.63
C PRO A 88 -30.62 0.39 -19.04
N GLY A 89 -30.92 -0.50 -19.98
CA GLY A 89 -31.37 -0.12 -21.32
C GLY A 89 -32.73 0.56 -21.29
#